data_AF-A0A0G9H537-F1
#
_entry.id   AF-A0A0G9H537-F1
#
_cell.length_a   1.000
_cell.length_b   1.000
_cell.length_c   1.000
_cell.angle_alpha   90.00
_cell.angle_beta   90.00
_cell.angle_gamma   90.00
#
_symmetry.space_group_name_H-M   'P 1'
#
loop_
_entity.id
_entity.type
_entity.pdbx_description
1 polymer ?
#
loop_
_entity_poly.entity_id
_entity_poly.type
_entity_poly.pdbx_seq_one_letter_code
_entity_poly.pdbx_strand_id
1 'polypeptide(L)'
;MTPSRTHATLQRLAAAASLFSGLVTATPALSASPVCSNEHFRTGELTLPSYDEAMAECVAQESALTHPERGAFAPLRSCHDTGAQGSHGPWRHGRIAVDVLERSSGDRYTFEGLWMCKPVAEATASTHRR
;
A
#
# COMPACT_ATOMS: atom_id res chain seq x y z
N MET A 1 -36.28 61.72 -8.96
CA MET A 1 -34.84 61.61 -9.29
C MET A 1 -34.23 60.57 -8.37
N THR A 2 -33.99 59.39 -8.94
CA THR A 2 -33.27 58.27 -8.32
C THR A 2 -31.76 58.48 -8.49
N PRO A 3 -30.99 58.29 -7.43
CA PRO A 3 -29.88 57.35 -7.49
C PRO A 3 -29.74 56.59 -6.16
N SER A 4 -29.08 55.46 -6.04
CA SER A 4 -28.67 54.40 -6.97
C SER A 4 -28.25 53.26 -6.03
N ARG A 5 -28.96 52.14 -6.04
CA ARG A 5 -28.74 50.95 -5.19
C ARG A 5 -27.45 50.17 -5.55
N THR A 6 -26.45 50.83 -6.13
CA THR A 6 -25.32 50.19 -6.81
C THR A 6 -24.07 50.02 -5.95
N HIS A 7 -24.00 50.59 -4.74
CA HIS A 7 -22.80 50.49 -3.90
C HIS A 7 -22.85 49.38 -2.84
N ALA A 8 -24.03 48.87 -2.48
CA ALA A 8 -24.16 47.84 -1.43
C ALA A 8 -23.91 46.41 -1.93
N THR A 9 -23.97 46.19 -3.25
CA THR A 9 -23.79 44.85 -3.86
C THR A 9 -22.34 44.54 -4.20
N LEU A 10 -21.47 45.53 -4.37
CA LEU A 10 -20.06 45.31 -4.73
C LEU A 10 -19.18 44.89 -3.54
N GLN A 11 -19.55 45.22 -2.30
CA GLN A 11 -18.80 44.76 -1.12
C GLN A 11 -19.07 43.29 -0.75
N ARG A 12 -20.19 42.71 -1.20
CA ARG A 12 -20.49 41.29 -0.94
C ARG A 12 -19.80 40.32 -1.91
N LEU A 13 -19.19 40.83 -2.97
CA LEU A 13 -18.43 40.01 -3.93
C LEU A 13 -16.95 39.84 -3.56
N ALA A 14 -16.44 40.63 -2.62
CA ALA A 14 -15.04 40.55 -2.19
C ALA A 14 -14.76 39.47 -1.13
N ALA A 15 -15.78 38.74 -0.66
CA ALA A 15 -15.63 37.70 0.37
C ALA A 15 -15.64 36.26 -0.19
N ALA A 16 -15.64 36.08 -1.51
CA ALA A 16 -15.79 34.77 -2.16
C ALA A 16 -14.52 34.27 -2.89
N ALA A 17 -13.38 34.95 -2.76
CA ALA A 17 -12.20 34.71 -3.60
C ALA A 17 -10.98 34.09 -2.88
N SER A 18 -11.12 33.49 -1.69
CA SER A 18 -9.95 33.05 -0.91
C SER A 18 -10.03 31.62 -0.34
N LEU A 19 -10.75 30.71 -1.00
CA LEU A 19 -10.87 29.32 -0.55
C LEU A 19 -10.46 28.29 -1.62
N PHE A 20 -9.32 28.47 -2.31
CA PHE A 20 -8.81 27.42 -3.20
C PHE A 20 -7.28 27.43 -3.28
N SER A 21 -6.61 27.06 -2.19
CA SER A 21 -5.20 26.64 -2.25
C SER A 21 -4.95 25.58 -1.20
N GLY A 22 -5.09 24.31 -1.60
CA GLY A 22 -4.80 23.20 -0.72
C GLY A 22 -5.29 21.85 -1.22
N LEU A 23 -5.37 21.63 -2.54
CA LEU A 23 -5.51 20.27 -3.05
C LEU A 23 -4.13 19.62 -2.95
N VAL A 24 -3.81 19.08 -1.77
CA VAL A 24 -2.69 18.13 -1.63
C VAL A 24 -3.14 16.91 -2.42
N THR A 25 -2.72 16.83 -3.68
CA THR A 25 -2.80 15.61 -4.46
C THR A 25 -1.87 14.61 -3.78
N ALA A 26 -2.40 13.88 -2.79
CA ALA A 26 -1.81 12.64 -2.36
C ALA A 26 -1.99 11.67 -3.53
N THR A 27 -1.08 11.73 -4.51
CA THR A 27 -0.90 10.64 -5.45
C THR A 27 -0.65 9.42 -4.60
N PRO A 28 -1.55 8.41 -4.57
CA PRO A 28 -1.17 7.15 -3.97
C PRO A 28 0.02 6.70 -4.80
N ALA A 29 1.20 6.65 -4.18
CA ALA A 29 2.30 5.90 -4.75
C ALA A 29 1.75 4.48 -4.85
N LEU A 30 1.29 4.11 -6.05
CA LEU A 30 1.16 2.72 -6.44
C LEU A 30 2.57 2.18 -6.32
N SER A 31 2.92 1.70 -5.13
CA SER A 31 4.15 0.96 -4.90
C SER A 31 4.01 -0.27 -5.77
N ALA A 32 4.60 -0.20 -6.96
CA ALA A 32 4.70 -1.33 -7.85
C ALA A 32 5.35 -2.47 -7.05
N SER A 33 4.74 -3.65 -7.11
CA SER A 33 5.30 -4.86 -6.54
C SER A 33 6.75 -5.02 -7.02
N PRO A 34 7.70 -5.31 -6.11
CA PRO A 34 9.10 -5.38 -6.47
C PRO A 34 9.35 -6.52 -7.45
N VAL A 35 10.04 -6.25 -8.55
CA VAL A 35 10.53 -7.30 -9.44
C VAL A 35 11.77 -7.94 -8.80
N CYS A 36 11.56 -9.12 -8.25
CA CYS A 36 12.58 -9.88 -7.53
C CYS A 36 13.35 -10.81 -8.47
N SER A 37 14.65 -10.96 -8.23
CA SER A 37 15.41 -12.09 -8.78
C SER A 37 15.02 -13.39 -8.08
N ASN A 38 15.45 -14.53 -8.64
CA ASN A 38 15.22 -15.86 -8.06
C ASN A 38 16.15 -16.18 -6.87
N GLU A 39 16.92 -15.20 -6.37
CA GLU A 39 17.80 -15.38 -5.20
C GLU A 39 17.01 -15.18 -3.90
N HIS A 40 17.21 -16.07 -2.92
CA HIS A 40 16.62 -15.97 -1.59
C HIS A 40 17.62 -15.49 -0.55
N PHE A 41 17.15 -14.60 0.35
CA PHE A 41 17.95 -14.20 1.50
C PHE A 41 18.00 -15.33 2.52
N ARG A 42 19.21 -15.61 3.05
CA ARG A 42 19.44 -16.64 4.06
C ARG A 42 20.20 -16.08 5.26
N THR A 43 19.75 -16.43 6.46
CA THR A 43 20.43 -16.09 7.72
C THR A 43 20.41 -17.30 8.67
N GLY A 44 21.57 -17.95 8.83
CA GLY A 44 21.63 -19.26 9.47
C GLY A 44 20.80 -20.29 8.69
N GLU A 45 19.91 -21.00 9.39
CA GLU A 45 18.97 -21.96 8.78
C GLU A 45 17.70 -21.30 8.21
N LEU A 46 17.48 -20.00 8.47
CA LEU A 46 16.30 -19.30 8.00
C LEU A 46 16.50 -18.85 6.55
N THR A 47 15.61 -19.27 5.67
CA THR A 47 15.44 -18.72 4.32
C THR A 47 14.18 -17.88 4.30
N LEU A 48 14.27 -16.61 3.93
CA LEU A 48 13.10 -15.76 3.77
C LEU A 48 12.49 -15.93 2.37
N PRO A 49 11.15 -15.91 2.25
CA PRO A 49 10.49 -15.96 0.95
C PRO A 49 10.76 -14.67 0.17
N SER A 50 10.76 -14.80 -1.16
CA SER A 50 10.62 -13.68 -2.08
C SER A 50 9.24 -13.01 -1.92
N TYR A 51 9.04 -11.86 -2.57
CA TYR A 51 7.75 -11.16 -2.53
C TYR A 51 6.60 -12.02 -3.05
N ASP A 52 6.79 -12.66 -4.21
CA ASP A 52 5.75 -13.46 -4.86
C ASP A 52 5.41 -14.71 -4.05
N GLU A 53 6.41 -15.36 -3.46
CA GLU A 53 6.21 -16.50 -2.56
C GLU A 53 5.43 -16.10 -1.32
N ALA A 54 5.81 -14.99 -0.67
CA ALA A 54 5.11 -14.49 0.51
C ALA A 54 3.66 -14.07 0.20
N MET A 55 3.41 -13.50 -0.97
CA MET A 55 2.06 -13.16 -1.42
C MET A 55 1.22 -14.42 -1.68
N ALA A 56 1.81 -15.42 -2.34
CA ALA A 56 1.15 -16.70 -2.57
C ALA A 56 0.83 -17.43 -1.25
N GLU A 57 1.78 -17.45 -0.31
CA GLU A 57 1.58 -17.99 1.04
C GLU A 57 0.46 -17.26 1.78
N CYS A 58 0.44 -15.92 1.70
CA CYS A 58 -0.63 -15.13 2.29
C CYS A 58 -2.00 -15.52 1.72
N VAL A 59 -2.14 -15.63 0.39
CA VAL A 59 -3.41 -15.98 -0.26
C VAL A 59 -3.87 -17.39 0.14
N ALA A 60 -2.93 -18.33 0.25
CA ALA A 60 -3.22 -19.67 0.74
C ALA A 60 -3.70 -19.66 2.21
N GLN A 61 -3.06 -18.85 3.05
CA GLN A 61 -3.45 -18.67 4.45
C GLN A 61 -4.81 -17.98 4.58
N GLU A 62 -5.07 -16.90 3.84
CA GLU A 62 -6.37 -16.22 3.78
C GLU A 62 -7.46 -17.25 3.46
N SER A 63 -7.28 -18.02 2.40
CA SER A 63 -8.24 -19.05 1.97
C SER A 63 -8.52 -20.10 3.05
N ALA A 64 -7.50 -20.49 3.82
CA ALA A 64 -7.65 -21.43 4.92
C ALA A 64 -8.37 -20.81 6.13
N LEU A 65 -7.99 -19.58 6.51
CA LEU A 65 -8.55 -18.84 7.66
C LEU A 65 -10.01 -18.45 7.43
N THR A 66 -10.37 -18.07 6.19
CA THR A 66 -11.68 -17.51 5.85
C THR A 66 -12.63 -18.50 5.20
N HIS A 67 -12.27 -19.79 5.13
CA HIS A 67 -13.11 -20.81 4.52
C HIS A 67 -14.53 -20.80 5.11
N PRO A 68 -15.61 -20.86 4.30
CA PRO A 68 -16.98 -20.71 4.80
C PRO A 68 -17.37 -21.70 5.90
N GLU A 69 -16.97 -22.96 5.78
CA GLU A 69 -17.37 -24.01 6.72
C GLU A 69 -16.39 -24.25 7.88
N ARG A 70 -15.08 -24.19 7.61
CA ARG A 70 -14.02 -24.59 8.56
C ARG A 70 -13.12 -23.44 9.03
N GLY A 71 -13.25 -22.26 8.42
CA GLY A 71 -12.47 -21.09 8.77
C GLY A 71 -13.02 -20.42 10.02
N ALA A 72 -12.14 -20.10 10.97
CA ALA A 72 -12.51 -19.37 12.18
C ALA A 72 -12.78 -17.88 11.92
N PHE A 73 -12.42 -17.37 10.74
CA PHE A 73 -12.45 -15.95 10.42
C PHE A 73 -13.37 -15.63 9.22
N ALA A 74 -13.80 -14.38 9.14
CA ALA A 74 -14.41 -13.75 7.98
C ALA A 74 -13.38 -12.82 7.32
N PRO A 75 -13.38 -12.71 5.97
CA PRO A 75 -12.45 -11.85 5.27
C PRO A 75 -12.77 -10.38 5.55
N LEU A 76 -11.74 -9.55 5.70
CA LEU A 76 -11.88 -8.12 5.94
C LEU A 76 -11.03 -7.30 4.96
N ARG A 77 -9.74 -7.64 4.82
CA ARG A 77 -8.88 -7.12 3.76
C ARG A 77 -7.95 -8.22 3.30
N SER A 78 -8.08 -8.57 2.02
CA SER A 78 -7.22 -9.57 1.40
C SER A 78 -5.75 -9.16 1.41
N CYS A 79 -4.89 -10.12 1.12
CA CYS A 79 -3.44 -9.96 1.12
C CYS A 79 -2.95 -8.66 0.49
N HIS A 80 -2.17 -7.90 1.24
CA HIS A 80 -1.70 -6.57 0.86
C HIS A 80 -0.34 -6.25 1.46
N ASP A 81 0.41 -5.36 0.81
CA ASP A 81 1.61 -4.75 1.39
C ASP A 81 1.25 -3.92 2.63
N THR A 82 1.99 -4.13 3.73
CA THR A 82 1.85 -3.34 4.96
C THR A 82 3.16 -2.67 5.37
N GLY A 83 3.06 -1.41 5.78
CA GLY A 83 4.19 -0.58 6.17
C GLY A 83 5.10 -0.16 5.01
N ALA A 84 6.17 0.56 5.36
CA ALA A 84 7.19 0.95 4.40
C ALA A 84 8.15 -0.22 4.13
N GLN A 85 8.56 -0.36 2.87
CA GLN A 85 9.61 -1.30 2.50
C GLN A 85 10.99 -0.74 2.90
N GLY A 86 11.89 -1.63 3.31
CA GLY A 86 13.26 -1.30 3.71
C GLY A 86 14.30 -1.91 2.78
N SER A 87 15.56 -1.70 3.13
CA SER A 87 16.71 -2.24 2.40
C SER A 87 17.75 -2.78 3.36
N HIS A 88 18.41 -3.86 2.95
CA HIS A 88 19.52 -4.48 3.66
C HIS A 88 20.58 -4.89 2.64
N GLY A 89 21.62 -4.06 2.48
CA GLY A 89 22.59 -4.23 1.40
C GLY A 89 21.88 -4.21 0.03
N PRO A 90 22.11 -5.20 -0.85
CA PRO A 90 21.45 -5.28 -2.15
C PRO A 90 20.01 -5.80 -2.10
N TRP A 91 19.47 -6.09 -0.90
CA TRP A 91 18.14 -6.68 -0.73
C TRP A 91 17.11 -5.63 -0.36
N ARG A 92 15.89 -5.81 -0.84
CA ARG A 92 14.69 -5.12 -0.34
C ARG A 92 13.89 -6.06 0.53
N HIS A 93 13.24 -5.53 1.55
CA HIS A 93 12.37 -6.30 2.43
C HIS A 93 11.10 -5.52 2.74
N GLY A 94 10.06 -6.25 3.10
CA GLY A 94 8.77 -5.67 3.47
C GLY A 94 7.90 -6.68 4.20
N ARG A 95 6.63 -6.33 4.37
CA ARG A 95 5.63 -7.18 4.99
C ARG A 95 4.39 -7.27 4.14
N ILE A 96 3.80 -8.45 4.12
CA ILE A 96 2.47 -8.69 3.56
C ILE A 96 1.56 -9.02 4.74
N ALA A 97 0.35 -8.48 4.71
CA ALA A 97 -0.65 -8.73 5.73
C ALA A 97 -1.98 -9.17 5.13
N VAL A 98 -2.73 -9.94 5.92
CA VAL A 98 -4.16 -10.19 5.71
C VAL A 98 -4.91 -9.75 6.96
N ASP A 99 -5.97 -8.96 6.77
CA ASP A 99 -6.85 -8.55 7.85
C ASP A 99 -8.10 -9.42 7.83
N VAL A 100 -8.49 -9.91 9.00
CA VAL A 100 -9.65 -10.78 9.16
C VAL A 100 -10.44 -10.43 10.42
N LEU A 101 -11.68 -10.90 10.48
CA LEU A 101 -12.56 -10.80 11.65
C LEU A 101 -12.80 -12.19 12.21
N GLU A 102 -12.54 -12.42 13.49
CA GLU A 102 -12.88 -13.69 14.13
C GLU A 102 -14.40 -13.81 14.25
N ARG A 103 -14.96 -14.95 13.82
CA ARG A 103 -16.43 -15.10 13.71
C ARG A 103 -17.13 -15.21 15.06
N SER A 104 -16.46 -15.76 16.07
CA SER A 104 -17.03 -15.99 17.40
C SER A 104 -17.13 -14.69 18.21
N SER A 105 -16.11 -13.84 18.13
CA SER A 105 -15.97 -12.61 18.92
C SER A 105 -16.31 -11.34 18.13
N GLY A 106 -16.12 -11.36 16.81
CA GLY A 106 -16.11 -10.16 15.98
C GLY A 106 -14.81 -9.36 16.05
N ASP A 107 -13.77 -9.88 16.72
CA ASP A 107 -12.50 -9.19 16.90
C ASP A 107 -11.69 -9.13 15.61
N ARG A 108 -10.95 -8.02 15.44
CA ARG A 108 -10.08 -7.79 14.28
C ARG A 108 -8.70 -8.33 14.54
N TYR A 109 -8.19 -9.09 13.57
CA TYR A 109 -6.82 -9.59 13.57
C TYR A 109 -6.13 -9.24 12.27
N THR A 110 -4.83 -8.96 12.37
CA THR A 110 -3.92 -8.80 11.22
C THR A 110 -2.84 -9.86 11.35
N PHE A 111 -2.73 -10.72 10.34
CA PHE A 111 -1.63 -11.69 10.24
C PHE A 111 -0.59 -11.14 9.28
N GLU A 112 0.67 -11.07 9.69
CA GLU A 112 1.76 -10.51 8.90
C GLU A 112 2.84 -11.55 8.57
N GLY A 113 3.36 -11.50 7.35
CA GLY A 113 4.51 -12.27 6.87
C GLY A 113 5.63 -11.35 6.38
N LEU A 114 6.88 -11.69 6.71
CA LEU A 114 8.06 -10.99 6.22
C LEU A 114 8.50 -11.60 4.88
N TRP A 115 8.88 -10.73 3.95
CA TRP A 115 9.54 -11.12 2.71
C TRP A 115 10.82 -10.34 2.50
N MET A 116 11.74 -10.94 1.76
CA MET A 116 13.01 -10.31 1.41
C MET A 116 13.47 -10.81 0.06
N CYS A 117 13.75 -9.90 -0.85
CA CYS A 117 14.19 -10.26 -2.18
C CYS A 117 15.25 -9.31 -2.71
N LYS A 118 16.10 -9.85 -3.59
CA LYS A 118 17.12 -9.06 -4.29
C LYS A 118 16.49 -8.54 -5.58
N PRO A 119 16.37 -7.22 -5.78
CA PRO A 119 15.80 -6.67 -7.00
C PRO A 119 16.57 -7.15 -8.22
N VAL A 120 15.86 -7.46 -9.31
CA VAL A 120 16.53 -7.57 -10.61
C VAL A 120 17.10 -6.19 -10.91
N ALA A 121 18.40 -6.09 -11.18
CA ALA A 121 18.94 -4.86 -11.72
C ALA A 121 18.16 -4.56 -13.00
N GLU A 122 17.34 -3.51 -13.02
CA GLU A 122 16.97 -2.92 -14.31
C GLU A 122 18.30 -2.68 -15.00
N ALA A 123 18.54 -3.37 -16.12
CA ALA A 123 19.60 -3.00 -17.01
C ALA A 123 19.33 -1.54 -17.31
N THR A 124 20.08 -0.66 -16.64
CA THR A 124 20.07 0.76 -16.91
C THR A 124 20.44 0.81 -18.38
N ALA A 125 19.43 0.98 -19.21
CA ALA A 125 19.58 1.28 -20.61
C ALA A 125 20.51 2.47 -20.61
N SER A 126 21.78 2.18 -20.87
CA SER A 126 22.83 3.14 -21.08
C SER A 126 22.56 3.74 -22.45
N THR A 127 21.42 4.42 -22.55
CA THR A 127 20.98 5.24 -23.66
C THR A 127 20.88 6.66 -23.12
N HIS A 128 22.00 7.15 -22.62
CA HIS A 128 22.32 8.58 -22.62
C HIS A 128 23.74 8.67 -23.16
N ARG A 129 23.84 8.63 -24.50
CA ARG A 129 23.98 9.78 -25.41
C ARG A 129 25.38 10.41 -25.35
N ARG A 130 26.07 10.18 -26.47
CA ARG A 130 27.10 10.97 -27.14
C ARG A 130 28.49 11.00 -26.51
#